data_AF-A0A6L7KG58-F1
#
_entry.id   AF-A0A6L7KG58-F1
#
_cell.length_a   1.000
_cell.length_b   1.000
_cell.length_c   1.000
_cell.angle_alpha   90.00
_cell.angle_beta   90.00
_cell.angle_gamma   90.00
#
_symmetry.space_group_name_H-M   'P 1'
#
loop_
_entity.id
_entity.type
_entity.pdbx_description
1 polymer ?
#
loop_
_entity_poly.entity_id
_entity_poly.type
_entity_poly.pdbx_seq_one_letter_code
_entity_poly.pdbx_strand_id
1 'polypeptide(L)'
;MPEPTRLKSIRIRGFRSLADVEFSDLGPASVLIGANGSGKSNFVRFFEMLSWMLRSRRLGEFVERYGGADDQLFAGSRETPAMQAEISLETAHGRNDYRFTLARAHPDRLIFTEEAFRFSRKDLPTEAPWTHLGEDGHREAQIVEAALSPQPPEVNQTTARTIVHLLRNCAAYQFHDTSDTSSLKSSWETEDNNTLRSDGANLAAVLYRLEHEDHQRFELICRHIGRVLPVFDRFDIESSYGKVQLRWKAKGSDKTFGAHLTSDGSLRFFALVTLLNLPREMLPDIVLLDEPELGLHPAAIALIGDMIKALSLDVQVIAATQSPLLVDVFGLEEIVVLEA
;
A
#
# COMPACT_ATOMS: atom_id res chain seq x y z
N MET A 1 -18.90 13.26 -10.50
CA MET A 1 -18.25 12.92 -9.22
C MET A 1 -16.96 13.72 -9.15
N PRO A 2 -16.52 14.26 -7.99
CA PRO A 2 -15.21 14.87 -7.90
C PRO A 2 -14.14 13.84 -8.31
N GLU A 3 -13.15 14.25 -9.09
CA GLU A 3 -12.03 13.37 -9.45
C GLU A 3 -11.36 12.85 -8.16
N PRO A 4 -11.19 11.52 -8.00
CA PRO A 4 -10.55 10.96 -6.83
C PRO A 4 -9.08 11.40 -6.76
N THR A 5 -8.54 11.48 -5.55
CA THR A 5 -7.11 11.69 -5.33
C THR A 5 -6.33 10.64 -6.12
N ARG A 6 -5.30 11.08 -6.85
CA ARG A 6 -4.48 10.19 -7.67
C ARG A 6 -3.00 10.52 -7.51
N LEU A 7 -2.17 9.49 -7.33
CA LEU A 7 -0.75 9.59 -7.58
C LEU A 7 -0.56 9.79 -9.08
N LYS A 8 -0.26 11.03 -9.48
CA LYS A 8 -0.12 11.41 -10.88
C LYS A 8 1.25 11.02 -11.40
N SER A 9 2.29 11.42 -10.67
CA SER A 9 3.66 11.08 -11.00
C SER A 9 4.50 10.84 -9.75
N ILE A 10 5.54 10.06 -9.92
CA ILE A 10 6.52 9.75 -8.88
C ILE A 10 7.87 9.52 -9.54
N ARG A 11 8.91 10.11 -8.95
CA ARG A 11 10.30 9.81 -9.28
C ARG A 11 11.03 9.38 -8.02
N ILE A 12 11.74 8.26 -8.10
CA ILE A 12 12.55 7.71 -7.02
C ILE A 12 13.95 7.47 -7.58
N ARG A 13 14.96 8.06 -6.95
CA ARG A 13 16.37 7.83 -7.30
C ARG A 13 17.13 7.29 -6.11
N GLY A 14 18.00 6.33 -6.36
CA GLY A 14 18.96 5.85 -5.39
C GLY A 14 18.38 5.03 -4.25
N PHE A 15 17.18 4.45 -4.39
CA PHE A 15 16.54 3.64 -3.35
C PHE A 15 16.66 2.15 -3.64
N ARG A 16 17.45 1.42 -2.87
CA ARG A 16 17.63 -0.04 -2.98
C ARG A 16 17.98 -0.49 -4.41
N SER A 17 17.08 -1.17 -5.12
CA SER A 17 17.31 -1.57 -6.52
C SER A 17 16.76 -0.57 -7.54
N LEU A 18 16.26 0.59 -7.10
CA LEU A 18 15.75 1.66 -7.95
C LEU A 18 16.85 2.70 -8.15
N ALA A 19 17.57 2.63 -9.28
CA ALA A 19 18.61 3.60 -9.61
C ALA A 19 18.00 4.98 -9.91
N ASP A 20 17.10 5.05 -10.89
CA ASP A 20 16.32 6.23 -11.26
C ASP A 20 15.03 5.78 -11.96
N VAL A 21 13.94 5.69 -11.22
CA VAL A 21 12.62 5.30 -11.74
C VAL A 21 11.72 6.50 -11.75
N GLU A 22 11.08 6.75 -12.89
CA GLU A 22 10.12 7.83 -13.08
C GLU A 22 8.84 7.31 -13.73
N PHE A 23 7.70 7.58 -13.09
CA PHE A 23 6.38 7.40 -13.66
C PHE A 23 5.71 8.76 -13.79
N SER A 24 5.38 9.16 -15.01
CA SER A 24 4.84 10.49 -15.32
C SER A 24 3.30 10.54 -15.37
N ASP A 25 2.63 9.39 -15.56
CA ASP A 25 1.18 9.29 -15.54
C ASP A 25 0.70 7.88 -15.12
N LEU A 26 0.45 7.68 -13.82
CA LEU A 26 -0.06 6.40 -13.30
C LEU A 26 -1.58 6.39 -13.31
N GLY A 27 -2.21 5.52 -14.11
CA GLY A 27 -3.66 5.32 -14.28
C GLY A 27 -4.45 5.10 -12.98
N PRO A 28 -5.80 5.08 -13.05
CA PRO A 28 -6.64 4.55 -11.96
C PRO A 28 -6.28 3.10 -11.63
N ALA A 29 -6.01 2.27 -12.64
CA ALA A 29 -5.31 1.02 -12.51
C ALA A 29 -3.94 1.14 -13.20
N SER A 30 -2.89 0.59 -12.59
CA SER A 30 -1.56 0.48 -13.20
C SER A 30 -0.91 -0.82 -12.82
N VAL A 31 -0.44 -1.58 -13.82
CA VAL A 31 0.21 -2.87 -13.65
C VAL A 31 1.69 -2.72 -13.97
N LEU A 32 2.51 -2.78 -12.92
CA LEU A 32 3.95 -2.65 -13.01
C LEU A 32 4.57 -4.00 -13.36
N ILE A 33 5.21 -4.05 -14.53
CA ILE A 33 5.96 -5.20 -15.03
C ILE A 33 7.44 -4.87 -15.19
N GLY A 34 8.28 -5.88 -15.24
CA GLY A 34 9.72 -5.73 -15.45
C GLY A 34 10.46 -7.02 -15.14
N ALA A 35 11.73 -7.11 -15.53
CA ALA A 35 12.56 -8.28 -15.28
C ALA A 35 12.71 -8.60 -13.78
N ASN A 36 13.18 -9.82 -13.48
CA ASN A 36 13.54 -10.16 -12.10
C ASN A 36 14.66 -9.24 -11.61
N GLY A 37 14.49 -8.67 -10.42
CA GLY A 37 15.42 -7.68 -9.89
C GLY A 37 15.25 -6.27 -10.44
N SER A 38 14.28 -6.00 -11.32
CA SER A 38 14.03 -4.63 -11.81
C SER A 38 13.63 -3.67 -10.69
N GLY A 39 13.10 -4.17 -9.57
CA GLY A 39 12.79 -3.34 -8.40
C GLY A 39 11.31 -3.11 -8.14
N LYS A 40 10.40 -3.84 -8.80
CA LYS A 40 8.95 -3.82 -8.51
C LYS A 40 8.61 -3.91 -7.01
N SER A 41 9.16 -4.89 -6.30
CA SER A 41 8.92 -5.03 -4.86
C SER A 41 9.57 -3.91 -4.04
N ASN A 42 10.69 -3.32 -4.52
CA ASN A 42 11.29 -2.14 -3.88
C ASN A 42 10.47 -0.87 -4.16
N PHE A 43 9.79 -0.76 -5.29
CA PHE A 43 8.82 0.31 -5.53
C PHE A 43 7.66 0.23 -4.53
N VAL A 44 7.09 -0.95 -4.30
CA VAL A 44 6.05 -1.12 -3.26
C VAL A 44 6.61 -0.82 -1.87
N ARG A 45 7.83 -1.28 -1.57
CA ARG A 45 8.52 -1.02 -0.30
C ARG A 45 8.83 0.46 -0.06
N PHE A 46 9.01 1.26 -1.11
CA PHE A 46 9.15 2.71 -0.97
C PHE A 46 7.90 3.32 -0.31
N PHE A 47 6.69 2.87 -0.69
CA PHE A 47 5.45 3.31 -0.03
C PHE A 47 5.30 2.78 1.39
N GLU A 48 5.86 1.60 1.69
CA GLU A 48 6.00 1.14 3.07
C GLU A 48 6.86 2.12 3.87
N MET A 49 8.05 2.49 3.37
CA MET A 49 8.92 3.49 4.01
C MET A 49 8.18 4.83 4.23
N LEU A 50 7.46 5.33 3.22
CA LEU A 50 6.64 6.53 3.36
C LEU A 50 5.59 6.41 4.47
N SER A 51 4.95 5.25 4.61
CA SER A 51 3.99 4.99 5.67
C SER A 51 4.64 5.07 7.06
N TRP A 52 5.81 4.44 7.25
CA TRP A 52 6.59 4.52 8.49
C TRP A 52 7.01 5.95 8.83
N MET A 53 7.48 6.68 7.81
CA MET A 53 7.92 8.07 7.90
C MET A 53 6.76 9.01 8.26
N LEU A 54 5.62 8.88 7.60
CA LEU A 54 4.53 9.86 7.69
C LEU A 54 3.46 9.51 8.72
N ARG A 55 3.07 8.24 8.87
CA ARG A 55 2.07 7.81 9.85
C ARG A 55 2.67 7.73 11.25
N SER A 56 3.81 7.06 11.39
CA SER A 56 4.38 6.74 12.70
C SER A 56 5.50 7.68 13.14
N ARG A 57 6.09 8.48 12.22
CA ARG A 57 7.32 9.27 12.47
C ARG A 57 8.45 8.40 12.99
N ARG A 58 8.66 7.25 12.32
CA ARG A 58 9.64 6.24 12.72
C ARG A 58 10.49 5.80 11.54
N LEU A 59 11.03 6.74 10.77
CA LEU A 59 11.95 6.43 9.69
C LEU A 59 13.18 5.66 10.23
N GLY A 60 13.70 6.06 11.39
CA GLY A 60 14.82 5.36 12.03
C GLY A 60 14.53 3.88 12.30
N GLU A 61 13.33 3.56 12.82
CA GLU A 61 12.95 2.18 13.12
C GLU A 61 12.78 1.35 11.83
N PHE A 62 12.24 1.94 10.75
CA PHE A 62 12.19 1.29 9.44
C PHE A 62 13.60 0.92 8.96
N VAL A 63 14.54 1.87 9.02
CA VAL A 63 15.92 1.66 8.60
C VAL A 63 16.57 0.53 9.40
N GLU A 64 16.44 0.53 10.73
CA GLU A 64 16.99 -0.51 11.61
C GLU A 64 16.40 -1.90 11.35
N ARG A 65 15.08 -1.99 11.11
CA ARG A 65 14.40 -3.27 10.85
C ARG A 65 14.76 -3.87 9.50
N TYR A 66 15.14 -3.05 8.52
CA TYR A 66 15.31 -3.47 7.14
C TYR A 66 16.74 -3.35 6.59
N GLY A 67 17.74 -3.54 7.46
CA GLY A 67 19.16 -3.73 7.06
C GLY A 67 20.12 -2.59 7.41
N GLY A 68 19.61 -1.46 7.89
CA GLY A 68 20.40 -0.26 8.12
C GLY A 68 20.33 0.72 6.95
N ALA A 69 21.08 1.82 7.05
CA ALA A 69 20.97 2.95 6.12
C ALA A 69 21.63 2.68 4.78
N ASP A 70 22.76 1.98 4.79
CA ASP A 70 23.48 1.59 3.56
C ASP A 70 22.60 0.71 2.65
N ASP A 71 21.85 -0.22 3.25
CA ASP A 71 20.95 -1.14 2.57
C ASP A 71 19.72 -0.46 1.95
N GLN A 72 19.42 0.80 2.31
CA GLN A 72 18.36 1.58 1.68
C GLN A 72 18.82 2.29 0.40
N LEU A 73 20.14 2.37 0.17
CA LEU A 73 20.72 3.15 -0.92
C LEU A 73 21.11 2.26 -2.10
N PHE A 74 20.95 2.77 -3.31
CA PHE A 74 21.27 2.00 -4.51
C PHE A 74 22.75 1.69 -4.60
N ALA A 75 23.09 0.40 -4.69
CA ALA A 75 24.47 -0.09 -4.66
C ALA A 75 25.30 0.43 -3.45
N GLY A 76 24.61 0.70 -2.33
CA GLY A 76 25.20 1.19 -1.09
C GLY A 76 25.66 2.65 -1.13
N SER A 77 25.99 3.19 0.04
CA SER A 77 26.29 4.62 0.21
C SER A 77 27.58 5.10 -0.43
N ARG A 78 28.48 4.17 -0.80
CA ARG A 78 29.72 4.51 -1.50
C ARG A 78 29.44 4.94 -2.94
N GLU A 79 28.49 4.29 -3.60
CA GLU A 79 28.10 4.62 -4.98
C GLU A 79 26.97 5.65 -4.96
N THR A 80 25.99 5.48 -4.08
CA THR A 80 24.83 6.36 -3.97
C THR A 80 24.73 6.92 -2.55
N PRO A 81 25.34 8.08 -2.26
CA PRO A 81 25.38 8.63 -0.90
C PRO A 81 24.02 9.12 -0.38
N ALA A 82 23.04 9.33 -1.27
CA ALA A 82 21.70 9.77 -0.92
C ALA A 82 20.65 9.25 -1.91
N MET A 83 19.45 9.00 -1.40
CA MET A 83 18.25 8.74 -2.20
C MET A 83 17.40 10.00 -2.29
N GLN A 84 16.62 10.11 -3.37
CA GLN A 84 15.73 11.24 -3.64
C GLN A 84 14.37 10.71 -4.03
N ALA A 85 13.32 11.42 -3.62
CA ALA A 85 11.99 11.17 -4.13
C ALA A 85 11.24 12.47 -4.39
N GLU A 86 10.48 12.48 -5.49
CA GLU A 86 9.54 13.53 -5.83
C GLU A 86 8.20 12.88 -6.15
N ILE A 87 7.15 13.29 -5.43
CA ILE A 87 5.83 12.67 -5.47
C ILE A 87 4.82 13.77 -5.77
N SER A 88 3.99 13.55 -6.80
CA SER A 88 2.94 14.47 -7.21
C SER A 88 1.58 13.80 -7.08
N LEU A 89 0.75 14.35 -6.20
CA LEU A 89 -0.63 13.91 -5.96
C LEU A 89 -1.62 14.93 -6.56
N GLU A 90 -2.46 14.46 -7.47
CA GLU A 90 -3.51 15.26 -8.08
C GLU A 90 -4.81 15.16 -7.28
N THR A 91 -5.45 16.30 -7.09
CA THR A 91 -6.77 16.44 -6.47
C THR A 91 -7.63 17.34 -7.33
N ALA A 92 -8.94 17.40 -7.05
CA ALA A 92 -9.85 18.31 -7.75
C ALA A 92 -9.42 19.80 -7.74
N HIS A 93 -8.62 20.22 -6.75
CA HIS A 93 -8.19 21.62 -6.59
C HIS A 93 -6.83 21.93 -7.24
N GLY A 94 -6.06 20.90 -7.60
CA GLY A 94 -4.70 21.06 -8.09
C GLY A 94 -3.76 19.96 -7.62
N ARG A 95 -2.48 20.19 -7.86
CA ARG A 95 -1.39 19.25 -7.63
C ARG A 95 -0.66 19.57 -6.33
N ASN A 96 -0.43 18.54 -5.54
CA ASN A 96 0.28 18.59 -4.27
C ASN A 96 1.59 17.83 -4.43
N ASP A 97 2.71 18.55 -4.42
CA ASP A 97 4.03 17.98 -4.66
C ASP A 97 4.81 17.90 -3.34
N TYR A 98 5.48 16.77 -3.13
CA TYR A 98 6.36 16.52 -1.99
C TYR A 98 7.69 15.96 -2.49
N ARG A 99 8.79 16.58 -2.05
CA ARG A 99 10.15 16.18 -2.41
C ARG A 99 11.00 16.04 -1.16
N PHE A 100 11.86 15.03 -1.14
CA PHE A 100 12.86 14.90 -0.09
C PHE A 100 14.13 14.19 -0.60
N THR A 101 15.24 14.47 0.07
CA THR A 101 16.52 13.79 -0.10
C THR A 101 16.97 13.21 1.23
N LEU A 102 17.21 11.89 1.26
CA LEU A 102 17.74 11.18 2.43
C LEU A 102 19.18 10.77 2.16
N ALA A 103 20.11 11.33 2.93
CA ALA A 103 21.52 10.96 2.88
C ALA A 103 21.92 10.07 4.04
N ARG A 104 22.91 9.21 3.84
CA ARG A 104 23.49 8.44 4.93
C ARG A 104 24.29 9.36 5.86
N ALA A 105 24.10 9.20 7.16
CA ALA A 105 24.90 9.83 8.20
C ALA A 105 25.45 8.81 9.19
N HIS A 106 26.43 9.24 9.99
CA HIS A 106 27.06 8.40 11.02
C HIS A 106 26.45 8.64 12.42
N PRO A 107 26.30 7.59 13.26
CA PRO A 107 26.23 6.17 12.90
C PRO A 107 25.09 5.85 11.93
N ASP A 108 25.20 4.67 11.29
CA ASP A 108 24.41 4.17 10.15
C ASP A 108 22.91 4.48 10.20
N ARG A 109 22.56 5.66 9.68
CA ARG A 109 21.19 6.20 9.66
C ARG A 109 20.95 7.00 8.39
N LEU A 110 19.69 7.24 8.08
CA LEU A 110 19.29 8.25 7.08
C LEU A 110 18.93 9.55 7.78
N ILE A 111 19.34 10.67 7.18
CA ILE A 111 18.93 12.03 7.56
C ILE A 111 18.40 12.75 6.33
N PHE A 112 17.46 13.65 6.54
CA PHE A 112 16.99 14.55 5.50
C PHE A 112 18.02 15.64 5.26
N THR A 113 18.53 15.73 4.05
CA THR A 113 19.33 16.88 3.59
C THR A 113 18.51 17.86 2.78
N GLU A 114 17.29 17.46 2.40
CA GLU A 114 16.31 18.33 1.78
C GLU A 114 14.92 17.76 2.08
N GLU A 115 13.98 18.62 2.44
CA GLU A 115 12.56 18.30 2.48
C GLU A 115 11.81 19.54 2.00
N ALA A 116 10.90 19.38 1.04
CA ALA A 116 10.16 20.49 0.48
C ALA A 116 8.78 20.05 -0.02
N PHE A 117 7.84 20.98 -0.03
CA PHE A 117 6.51 20.73 -0.57
C PHE A 117 5.93 21.96 -1.26
N ARG A 118 4.93 21.75 -2.11
CA ARG A 118 4.17 22.85 -2.72
C ARG A 118 2.78 22.40 -3.13
N PHE A 119 1.90 23.38 -3.36
CA PHE A 119 0.60 23.17 -3.97
C PHE A 119 0.44 24.08 -5.17
N SER A 120 0.25 23.48 -6.34
CA SER A 120 0.02 24.18 -7.61
C SER A 120 -1.44 24.04 -7.98
N ARG A 121 -2.17 25.17 -8.04
CA ARG A 121 -3.59 25.16 -8.38
C ARG A 121 -3.82 24.77 -9.84
N LYS A 122 -4.90 24.03 -10.12
CA LYS A 122 -5.25 23.57 -11.47
C LYS A 122 -5.58 24.71 -12.44
N ASP A 123 -6.04 25.86 -11.92
CA ASP A 123 -6.47 27.03 -12.70
C ASP A 123 -5.33 28.01 -13.03
N LEU A 124 -4.12 27.77 -12.51
CA LEU A 124 -2.95 28.62 -12.79
C LEU A 124 -1.95 27.90 -13.70
N PRO A 125 -1.36 28.61 -14.69
CA PRO A 125 -0.42 28.01 -15.64
C PRO A 125 0.96 27.74 -15.04
N THR A 126 1.30 28.38 -13.92
CA THR A 126 2.61 28.29 -13.29
C THR A 126 2.56 27.46 -12.02
N GLU A 127 3.58 26.65 -11.81
CA GLU A 127 3.76 25.90 -10.57
C GLU A 127 4.08 26.85 -9.41
N ALA A 128 3.62 26.51 -8.21
CA ALA A 128 3.97 27.24 -7.02
C ALA A 128 5.46 27.06 -6.66
N PRO A 129 6.09 28.03 -5.98
CA PRO A 129 7.42 27.85 -5.43
C PRO A 129 7.43 26.77 -4.34
N TRP A 130 8.57 26.12 -4.17
CA TRP A 130 8.79 25.13 -3.11
C TRP A 130 8.88 25.81 -1.74
N THR A 131 8.19 25.24 -0.76
CA THR A 131 8.37 25.55 0.66
C THR A 131 9.33 24.53 1.24
N HIS A 132 10.52 24.98 1.66
CA HIS A 132 11.53 24.12 2.27
C HIS A 132 11.26 23.93 3.76
N LEU A 133 11.53 22.73 4.25
CA LEU A 133 11.28 22.31 5.62
C LEU A 133 12.60 21.95 6.31
N GLY A 134 12.74 22.47 7.53
CA GLY A 134 13.86 22.18 8.40
C GLY A 134 15.20 22.76 7.98
N GLU A 135 16.14 22.65 8.89
CA GLU A 135 17.57 22.75 8.58
C GLU A 135 18.08 21.38 8.13
N ASP A 136 19.21 21.38 7.42
CA ASP A 136 19.86 20.16 6.95
C ASP A 136 20.18 19.21 8.12
N GLY A 137 19.84 17.94 7.95
CA GLY A 137 20.24 16.84 8.85
C GLY A 137 19.21 16.43 9.90
N HIS A 138 17.96 16.84 9.76
CA HIS A 138 16.88 16.32 10.61
C HIS A 138 16.60 14.84 10.33
N ARG A 139 16.07 14.13 11.34
CA ARG A 139 15.99 12.65 11.35
C ARG A 139 14.63 12.08 10.93
N GLU A 140 13.58 12.86 11.15
CA GLU A 140 12.20 12.46 10.89
C GLU A 140 11.54 13.56 10.06
N ALA A 141 10.60 13.18 9.19
CA ALA A 141 9.95 14.10 8.26
C ALA A 141 9.28 15.27 9.01
N GLN A 142 9.74 16.49 8.72
CA GLN A 142 9.20 17.70 9.34
C GLN A 142 7.87 18.12 8.71
N ILE A 143 7.51 17.61 7.53
CA ILE A 143 6.17 17.89 6.97
C ILE A 143 5.06 17.42 7.90
N VAL A 144 5.30 16.35 8.68
CA VAL A 144 4.35 15.87 9.69
C VAL A 144 4.21 16.87 10.83
N GLU A 145 5.30 17.53 11.23
CA GLU A 145 5.28 18.58 12.24
C GLU A 145 4.62 19.85 11.71
N ALA A 146 4.94 20.27 10.48
CA ALA A 146 4.28 21.37 9.80
C ALA A 146 2.76 21.14 9.66
N ALA A 147 2.33 19.89 9.43
CA ALA A 147 0.92 19.53 9.39
C ALA A 147 0.23 19.61 10.76
N LEU A 148 0.93 19.34 11.85
CA LEU A 148 0.36 19.32 13.21
C LEU A 148 0.53 20.65 13.95
N SER A 149 1.43 21.53 13.50
CA SER A 149 1.77 22.77 14.21
C SER A 149 0.55 23.69 14.36
N PRO A 150 0.29 24.24 15.56
CA PRO A 150 -0.78 25.20 15.83
C PRO A 150 -0.35 26.67 15.64
N GLN A 151 0.90 26.96 15.28
CA GLN A 151 1.42 28.34 15.19
C GLN A 151 0.99 29.09 13.90
N PRO A 152 1.02 30.43 13.84
CA PRO A 152 0.74 31.22 12.62
C PRO A 152 1.73 30.96 11.44
N PRO A 153 1.45 31.47 10.21
CA PRO A 153 1.79 30.81 8.95
C PRO A 153 3.15 31.25 8.37
N GLU A 154 4.26 30.90 8.99
CA GLU A 154 5.55 30.94 8.25
C GLU A 154 5.61 29.83 7.19
N VAL A 155 4.85 28.75 7.40
CA VAL A 155 4.77 27.57 6.53
C VAL A 155 3.32 27.37 6.10
N ASN A 156 3.08 26.99 4.83
CA ASN A 156 1.75 26.71 4.31
C ASN A 156 1.18 25.40 4.89
N GLN A 157 0.62 25.49 6.10
CA GLN A 157 0.13 24.36 6.88
C GLN A 157 -1.00 23.60 6.21
N THR A 158 -1.90 24.28 5.50
CA THR A 158 -3.00 23.60 4.81
C THR A 158 -2.45 22.64 3.77
N THR A 159 -1.47 23.07 2.97
CA THR A 159 -0.82 22.17 2.00
C THR A 159 -0.07 21.03 2.69
N ALA A 160 0.68 21.29 3.76
CA ALA A 160 1.36 20.22 4.51
C ALA A 160 0.37 19.19 5.07
N ARG A 161 -0.75 19.65 5.66
CA ARG A 161 -1.84 18.79 6.14
C ARG A 161 -2.44 17.96 5.03
N THR A 162 -2.73 18.57 3.88
CA THR A 162 -3.26 17.86 2.72
C THR A 162 -2.28 16.79 2.25
N ILE A 163 -1.01 17.12 2.00
CA ILE A 163 -0.01 16.15 1.54
C ILE A 163 0.15 14.98 2.52
N VAL A 164 0.29 15.28 3.81
CA VAL A 164 0.42 14.24 4.85
C VAL A 164 -0.83 13.38 4.88
N HIS A 165 -2.03 13.95 4.79
CA HIS A 165 -3.27 13.17 4.73
C HIS A 165 -3.31 12.25 3.51
N LEU A 166 -3.03 12.78 2.31
CA LEU A 166 -3.05 12.01 1.07
C LEU A 166 -2.03 10.86 1.07
N LEU A 167 -0.78 11.14 1.46
CA LEU A 167 0.27 10.11 1.53
C LEU A 167 0.03 9.10 2.64
N ARG A 168 -0.56 9.53 3.77
CA ARG A 168 -1.02 8.60 4.81
C ARG A 168 -2.18 7.75 4.31
N ASN A 169 -2.92 8.12 3.29
CA ASN A 169 -3.95 7.30 2.67
C ASN A 169 -3.43 6.47 1.47
N CYS A 170 -2.11 6.25 1.37
CA CYS A 170 -1.54 5.20 0.53
C CYS A 170 -1.26 3.96 1.39
N ALA A 171 -1.58 2.77 0.92
CA ALA A 171 -1.21 1.54 1.60
C ALA A 171 -0.73 0.46 0.62
N ALA A 172 0.41 -0.14 0.98
CA ALA A 172 0.94 -1.32 0.33
C ALA A 172 0.43 -2.58 1.02
N TYR A 173 -0.02 -3.57 0.25
CA TYR A 173 -0.49 -4.86 0.73
C TYR A 173 0.41 -5.96 0.20
N GLN A 174 0.89 -6.79 1.12
CA GLN A 174 1.77 -7.93 0.89
C GLN A 174 1.30 -9.10 1.74
N PHE A 175 0.59 -10.03 1.12
CA PHE A 175 0.11 -11.24 1.80
C PHE A 175 1.10 -12.40 1.67
N HIS A 176 2.40 -12.14 1.66
CA HIS A 176 3.41 -13.16 1.38
C HIS A 176 3.75 -14.01 2.61
N ASP A 177 3.71 -13.43 3.81
CA ASP A 177 3.99 -14.18 5.03
C ASP A 177 2.77 -15.02 5.46
N THR A 178 2.74 -16.25 4.97
CA THR A 178 1.82 -17.30 5.36
C THR A 178 2.50 -18.40 6.18
N SER A 179 3.71 -18.14 6.70
CA SER A 179 4.46 -19.07 7.52
C SER A 179 3.66 -19.58 8.73
N ASP A 180 4.18 -20.58 9.45
CA ASP A 180 3.53 -21.08 10.67
C ASP A 180 3.38 -20.00 11.75
N THR A 181 4.22 -18.95 11.69
CA THR A 181 4.16 -17.76 12.56
C THR A 181 3.34 -16.61 11.97
N SER A 182 2.68 -16.80 10.82
CA SER A 182 1.92 -15.75 10.16
C SER A 182 0.85 -15.17 11.07
N SER A 183 0.80 -13.84 11.12
CA SER A 183 -0.22 -13.08 11.85
C SER A 183 -1.65 -13.43 11.42
N LEU A 184 -1.86 -13.90 10.18
CA LEU A 184 -3.17 -14.36 9.68
C LEU A 184 -3.73 -15.57 10.44
N LYS A 185 -2.85 -16.37 11.05
CA LYS A 185 -3.23 -17.58 11.82
C LYS A 185 -3.51 -17.28 13.30
N SER A 186 -3.25 -16.05 13.74
CA SER A 186 -3.39 -15.62 15.13
C SER A 186 -4.81 -15.15 15.48
N SER A 187 -5.10 -15.03 16.79
CA SER A 187 -6.30 -14.33 17.27
C SER A 187 -6.07 -12.83 17.32
N TRP A 188 -7.06 -12.06 16.87
CA TRP A 188 -7.02 -10.59 16.88
C TRP A 188 -8.22 -10.00 17.62
N GLU A 189 -8.03 -8.80 18.16
CA GLU A 189 -9.10 -8.05 18.80
C GLU A 189 -10.20 -7.75 17.79
N THR A 190 -11.45 -7.93 18.18
CA THR A 190 -12.63 -7.67 17.35
C THR A 190 -12.69 -6.22 16.86
N GLU A 191 -12.19 -5.28 17.66
CA GLU A 191 -12.16 -3.84 17.36
C GLU A 191 -11.12 -3.44 16.31
N ASP A 192 -10.16 -4.31 16.00
CA ASP A 192 -9.15 -4.09 14.95
C ASP A 192 -9.74 -4.37 13.56
N ASN A 193 -10.82 -3.67 13.21
CA ASN A 193 -11.68 -3.98 12.05
C ASN A 193 -12.02 -2.76 11.17
N ASN A 194 -11.40 -1.60 11.43
CA ASN A 194 -11.65 -0.36 10.67
C ASN A 194 -11.15 -0.45 9.23
N THR A 195 -10.01 -1.09 9.02
CA THR A 195 -9.37 -1.32 7.71
C THR A 195 -8.66 -2.67 7.75
N LEU A 196 -8.47 -3.32 6.60
CA LEU A 196 -7.57 -4.48 6.54
C LEU A 196 -6.11 -4.02 6.64
N ARG A 197 -5.33 -4.70 7.47
CA ARG A 197 -3.88 -4.48 7.59
C ARG A 197 -3.14 -4.93 6.33
N SER A 198 -1.97 -4.35 6.10
CA SER A 198 -1.12 -4.62 4.93
C SER A 198 -0.69 -6.09 4.80
N ASP A 199 -0.53 -6.78 5.94
CA ASP A 199 -0.19 -8.21 6.04
C ASP A 199 -1.43 -9.12 6.16
N GLY A 200 -2.63 -8.52 6.22
CA GLY A 200 -3.91 -9.23 6.34
C GLY A 200 -4.19 -9.78 7.74
N ALA A 201 -3.33 -9.51 8.74
CA ALA A 201 -3.41 -10.11 10.07
C ALA A 201 -4.82 -10.09 10.68
N ASN A 202 -5.50 -8.96 10.59
CA ASN A 202 -6.81 -8.73 11.17
C ASN A 202 -7.99 -9.17 10.27
N LEU A 203 -7.75 -10.02 9.27
CA LEU A 203 -8.77 -10.49 8.33
C LEU A 203 -10.03 -11.02 9.03
N ALA A 204 -9.87 -11.78 10.12
CA ALA A 204 -10.98 -12.31 10.87
C ALA A 204 -11.86 -11.21 11.50
N ALA A 205 -11.25 -10.14 12.02
CA ALA A 205 -11.96 -9.00 12.62
C ALA A 205 -12.71 -8.19 11.56
N VAL A 206 -12.10 -7.98 10.40
CA VAL A 206 -12.73 -7.31 9.26
C VAL A 206 -13.93 -8.11 8.75
N LEU A 207 -13.77 -9.42 8.53
CA LEU A 207 -14.88 -10.28 8.09
C LEU A 207 -16.00 -10.37 9.12
N TYR A 208 -15.66 -10.44 10.42
CA TYR A 208 -16.63 -10.42 11.51
C TYR A 208 -17.47 -9.13 11.49
N ARG A 209 -16.84 -7.97 11.31
CA ARG A 209 -17.54 -6.70 11.16
C ARG A 209 -18.48 -6.71 9.96
N LEU A 210 -17.99 -7.13 8.78
CA LEU A 210 -18.82 -7.20 7.58
C LEU A 210 -20.01 -8.15 7.78
N GLU A 211 -19.84 -9.29 8.44
CA GLU A 211 -20.94 -10.22 8.70
C GLU A 211 -22.10 -9.57 9.49
N HIS A 212 -21.80 -8.61 10.39
CA HIS A 212 -22.77 -7.97 11.27
C HIS A 212 -23.27 -6.61 10.75
N GLU A 213 -22.42 -5.82 10.08
CA GLU A 213 -22.71 -4.44 9.66
C GLU A 213 -23.01 -4.33 8.15
N ASP A 214 -22.44 -5.20 7.31
CA ASP A 214 -22.63 -5.21 5.85
C ASP A 214 -22.70 -6.64 5.31
N HIS A 215 -23.78 -7.32 5.69
CA HIS A 215 -23.99 -8.73 5.37
C HIS A 215 -24.00 -9.00 3.86
N GLN A 216 -24.43 -8.05 3.03
CA GLN A 216 -24.43 -8.20 1.57
C GLN A 216 -23.01 -8.29 1.02
N ARG A 217 -22.09 -7.45 1.52
CA ARG A 217 -20.67 -7.48 1.13
C ARG A 217 -19.97 -8.74 1.62
N PHE A 218 -20.29 -9.19 2.84
CA PHE A 218 -19.80 -10.46 3.38
C PHE A 218 -20.19 -11.65 2.48
N GLU A 219 -21.46 -11.74 2.06
CA GLU A 219 -21.95 -12.78 1.16
C GLU A 219 -21.34 -12.68 -0.24
N LEU A 220 -21.08 -11.46 -0.74
CA LEU A 220 -20.36 -11.24 -2.00
C LEU A 220 -18.94 -11.81 -1.94
N ILE A 221 -18.20 -11.52 -0.86
CA ILE A 221 -16.86 -12.05 -0.61
C ILE A 221 -16.89 -13.58 -0.59
N CYS A 222 -17.79 -14.19 0.19
CA CYS A 222 -17.93 -15.64 0.26
C CYS A 222 -18.22 -16.26 -1.12
N ARG A 223 -19.11 -15.63 -1.90
CA ARG A 223 -19.43 -16.08 -3.26
C ARG A 223 -18.24 -16.03 -4.20
N HIS A 224 -17.47 -14.94 -4.16
CA HIS A 224 -16.26 -14.81 -4.97
C HIS A 224 -15.21 -15.86 -4.60
N ILE A 225 -15.02 -16.11 -3.31
CA ILE A 225 -14.12 -17.16 -2.84
C ILE A 225 -14.59 -18.55 -3.34
N GLY A 226 -15.88 -18.85 -3.19
CA GLY A 226 -16.47 -20.13 -3.60
C GLY A 226 -16.42 -20.41 -5.11
N ARG A 227 -16.22 -19.40 -5.97
CA ARG A 227 -15.98 -19.59 -7.42
C ARG A 227 -14.64 -20.26 -7.73
N VAL A 228 -13.64 -19.99 -6.91
CA VAL A 228 -12.26 -20.49 -7.10
C VAL A 228 -11.99 -21.70 -6.21
N LEU A 229 -12.58 -21.74 -5.01
CA LEU A 229 -12.45 -22.84 -4.05
C LEU A 229 -13.80 -23.55 -3.89
N PRO A 230 -14.14 -24.55 -4.72
CA PRO A 230 -15.46 -25.19 -4.70
C PRO A 230 -15.83 -25.80 -3.35
N VAL A 231 -14.83 -26.23 -2.57
CA VAL A 231 -14.99 -26.80 -1.23
C VAL A 231 -15.43 -25.75 -0.19
N PHE A 232 -15.14 -24.47 -0.40
CA PHE A 232 -15.50 -23.39 0.51
C PHE A 232 -17.02 -23.15 0.47
N ASP A 233 -17.65 -23.12 1.65
CA ASP A 233 -19.04 -22.74 1.82
C ASP A 233 -19.15 -21.27 2.27
N ARG A 234 -18.70 -20.99 3.50
CA ARG A 234 -18.73 -19.65 4.12
C ARG A 234 -17.70 -19.52 5.24
N PHE A 235 -17.41 -18.28 5.64
CA PHE A 235 -16.72 -18.03 6.90
C PHE A 235 -17.64 -18.32 8.10
N ASP A 236 -17.03 -18.67 9.22
CA ASP A 236 -17.68 -19.10 10.48
C ASP A 236 -16.96 -18.45 11.66
N ILE A 237 -17.03 -17.13 11.76
CA ILE A 237 -16.20 -16.35 12.69
C ILE A 237 -16.98 -16.10 13.98
N GLU A 238 -16.48 -16.63 15.10
CA GLU A 238 -17.05 -16.38 16.42
C GLU A 238 -16.10 -15.53 17.25
N SER A 239 -16.68 -14.57 17.97
CA SER A 239 -15.97 -13.80 18.99
C SER A 239 -15.93 -14.58 20.31
N SER A 240 -14.75 -14.65 20.91
CA SER A 240 -14.53 -15.22 22.24
C SER A 240 -13.63 -14.28 23.03
N TYR A 241 -14.15 -13.73 24.13
CA TYR A 241 -13.46 -12.76 24.99
C TYR A 241 -12.91 -11.54 24.22
N GLY A 242 -13.70 -11.00 23.28
CA GLY A 242 -13.31 -9.84 22.48
C GLY A 242 -12.34 -10.15 21.34
N LYS A 243 -11.96 -11.42 21.14
CA LYS A 243 -11.05 -11.85 20.09
C LYS A 243 -11.74 -12.75 19.06
N VAL A 244 -11.26 -12.70 17.83
CA VAL A 244 -11.70 -13.54 16.73
C VAL A 244 -10.53 -14.24 16.06
N GLN A 245 -10.82 -15.39 15.45
CA GLN A 245 -9.90 -16.16 14.64
C GLN A 245 -10.56 -16.52 13.31
N LEU A 246 -9.76 -16.61 12.26
CA LEU A 246 -10.26 -16.97 10.95
C LEU A 246 -10.67 -18.45 10.93
N ARG A 247 -11.93 -18.68 10.55
CA ARG A 247 -12.53 -20.01 10.42
C ARG A 247 -13.52 -20.04 9.26
N TRP A 248 -13.66 -21.18 8.61
CA TRP A 248 -14.59 -21.39 7.50
C TRP A 248 -15.15 -22.81 7.48
N LYS A 249 -16.30 -23.00 6.84
CA LYS A 249 -16.98 -24.30 6.67
C LYS A 249 -16.85 -24.81 5.25
N ALA A 250 -16.71 -26.13 5.11
CA ALA A 250 -16.71 -26.78 3.81
C ALA A 250 -18.11 -27.22 3.40
N LYS A 251 -18.40 -27.19 2.09
CA LYS A 251 -19.70 -27.64 1.57
C LYS A 251 -19.92 -29.13 1.85
N GLY A 252 -21.08 -29.47 2.39
CA GLY A 252 -21.45 -30.85 2.70
C GLY A 252 -20.68 -31.47 3.86
N SER A 253 -20.04 -30.66 4.71
CA SER A 253 -19.35 -31.10 5.93
C SER A 253 -19.68 -30.21 7.10
N ASP A 254 -19.93 -30.80 8.27
CA ASP A 254 -20.08 -30.06 9.53
C ASP A 254 -18.73 -29.62 10.13
N LYS A 255 -17.61 -29.93 9.45
CA LYS A 255 -16.27 -29.58 9.91
C LYS A 255 -15.97 -28.10 9.64
N THR A 256 -15.65 -27.37 10.71
CA THR A 256 -15.04 -26.04 10.64
C THR A 256 -13.52 -26.15 10.54
N PHE A 257 -12.93 -25.36 9.65
CA PHE A 257 -11.49 -25.29 9.41
C PHE A 257 -10.95 -23.96 9.93
N GLY A 258 -9.95 -24.00 10.80
CA GLY A 258 -9.21 -22.81 11.21
C GLY A 258 -8.11 -22.44 10.21
N ALA A 259 -7.54 -21.24 10.37
CA ALA A 259 -6.44 -20.77 9.53
C ALA A 259 -5.24 -21.73 9.47
N HIS A 260 -4.92 -22.41 10.59
CA HIS A 260 -3.82 -23.38 10.67
C HIS A 260 -4.01 -24.65 9.83
N LEU A 261 -5.24 -24.96 9.40
CA LEU A 261 -5.57 -26.07 8.49
C LEU A 261 -5.83 -25.61 7.05
N THR A 262 -5.68 -24.31 6.79
CA THR A 262 -5.97 -23.71 5.49
C THR A 262 -4.68 -23.55 4.70
N SER A 263 -4.68 -23.92 3.42
CA SER A 263 -3.48 -23.76 2.58
C SER A 263 -3.07 -22.30 2.48
N ASP A 264 -1.76 -22.04 2.41
CA ASP A 264 -1.20 -20.69 2.29
C ASP A 264 -1.83 -19.91 1.13
N GLY A 265 -1.91 -20.52 -0.06
CA GLY A 265 -2.55 -19.90 -1.23
C GLY A 265 -4.01 -19.53 -0.99
N SER A 266 -4.76 -20.33 -0.22
CA SER A 266 -6.14 -20.00 0.16
C SER A 266 -6.22 -18.84 1.15
N LEU A 267 -5.31 -18.75 2.14
CA LEU A 267 -5.27 -17.62 3.08
C LEU A 267 -4.99 -16.29 2.35
N ARG A 268 -4.02 -16.29 1.43
CA ARG A 268 -3.73 -15.12 0.58
C ARG A 268 -4.93 -14.74 -0.26
N PHE A 269 -5.57 -15.73 -0.87
CA PHE A 269 -6.76 -15.52 -1.67
C PHE A 269 -7.91 -14.94 -0.84
N PHE A 270 -8.15 -15.42 0.38
CA PHE A 270 -9.16 -14.87 1.28
C PHE A 270 -8.87 -13.39 1.61
N ALA A 271 -7.63 -13.07 1.97
CA ALA A 271 -7.22 -11.70 2.27
C ALA A 271 -7.39 -10.78 1.05
N LEU A 272 -6.95 -11.22 -0.12
CA LEU A 272 -7.00 -10.43 -1.35
C LEU A 272 -8.43 -10.21 -1.84
N VAL A 273 -9.27 -11.26 -1.89
CA VAL A 273 -10.68 -11.11 -2.27
C VAL A 273 -11.40 -10.20 -1.28
N THR A 274 -11.10 -10.30 0.02
CA THR A 274 -11.67 -9.40 1.03
C THR A 274 -11.26 -7.96 0.76
N LEU A 275 -9.96 -7.67 0.62
CA LEU A 275 -9.44 -6.33 0.33
C LEU A 275 -10.11 -5.70 -0.90
N LEU A 276 -10.16 -6.45 -2.01
CA LEU A 276 -10.71 -5.96 -3.28
C LEU A 276 -12.24 -5.77 -3.24
N ASN A 277 -12.90 -6.24 -2.18
CA ASN A 277 -14.32 -6.10 -1.96
C ASN A 277 -14.62 -5.35 -0.65
N LEU A 278 -13.70 -4.55 -0.11
CA LEU A 278 -14.02 -3.67 1.01
C LEU A 278 -14.82 -2.45 0.55
N PRO A 279 -15.75 -1.93 1.36
CA PRO A 279 -16.43 -0.67 1.06
C PRO A 279 -15.43 0.51 1.12
N ARG A 280 -15.75 1.61 0.43
CA ARG A 280 -14.80 2.72 0.17
C ARG A 280 -14.26 3.33 1.45
N GLU A 281 -15.07 3.43 2.50
CA GLU A 281 -14.71 3.97 3.81
C GLU A 281 -13.68 3.11 4.58
N MET A 282 -13.49 1.85 4.17
CA MET A 282 -12.49 0.95 4.75
C MET A 282 -11.21 0.84 3.89
N LEU A 283 -11.13 1.59 2.79
CA LEU A 283 -10.04 1.54 1.83
C LEU A 283 -9.18 2.80 1.85
N PRO A 284 -7.86 2.68 1.63
CA PRO A 284 -7.00 3.81 1.32
C PRO A 284 -7.38 4.45 -0.02
N ASP A 285 -6.91 5.67 -0.28
CA ASP A 285 -7.10 6.34 -1.58
C ASP A 285 -6.27 5.69 -2.68
N ILE A 286 -5.12 5.11 -2.30
CA ILE A 286 -4.20 4.41 -3.20
C ILE A 286 -3.84 3.05 -2.60
N VAL A 287 -4.17 1.98 -3.32
CA VAL A 287 -3.85 0.59 -2.98
C VAL A 287 -2.68 0.14 -3.83
N LEU A 288 -1.57 -0.24 -3.18
CA LEU A 288 -0.45 -0.90 -3.85
C LEU A 288 -0.47 -2.40 -3.54
N LEU A 289 -0.37 -3.24 -4.57
CA LEU A 289 -0.32 -4.70 -4.45
C LEU A 289 1.03 -5.20 -4.96
N ASP A 290 1.71 -6.04 -4.18
CA ASP A 290 2.96 -6.69 -4.61
C ASP A 290 2.73 -8.19 -4.79
N GLU A 291 2.92 -8.66 -6.02
CA GLU A 291 2.67 -10.04 -6.45
C GLU A 291 1.32 -10.59 -5.94
N PRO A 292 0.18 -9.92 -6.22
CA PRO A 292 -1.14 -10.34 -5.74
C PRO A 292 -1.53 -11.75 -6.22
N GLU A 293 -0.94 -12.23 -7.32
CA GLU A 293 -1.14 -13.58 -7.85
C GLU A 293 -0.40 -14.69 -7.08
N LEU A 294 0.53 -14.35 -6.18
CA LEU A 294 1.53 -15.29 -5.70
C LEU A 294 0.90 -16.46 -4.92
N GLY A 295 1.02 -17.67 -5.48
CA GLY A 295 0.45 -18.89 -4.90
C GLY A 295 -1.02 -19.11 -5.24
N LEU A 296 -1.58 -18.35 -6.17
CA LEU A 296 -2.95 -18.53 -6.66
C LEU A 296 -3.02 -19.46 -7.88
N HIS A 297 -4.11 -20.23 -7.98
CA HIS A 297 -4.44 -21.02 -9.16
C HIS A 297 -4.78 -20.10 -10.35
N PRO A 298 -4.47 -20.45 -11.62
CA PRO A 298 -4.75 -19.61 -12.80
C PRO A 298 -6.17 -19.05 -12.89
N ALA A 299 -7.18 -19.85 -12.59
CA ALA A 299 -8.59 -19.40 -12.59
C ALA A 299 -8.88 -18.28 -11.57
N ALA A 300 -8.11 -18.20 -10.48
CA ALA A 300 -8.21 -17.12 -9.50
C ALA A 300 -7.60 -15.82 -10.01
N ILE A 301 -6.50 -15.90 -10.78
CA ILE A 301 -5.75 -14.74 -11.26
C ILE A 301 -6.64 -13.85 -12.13
N ALA A 302 -7.40 -14.44 -13.07
CA ALA A 302 -8.34 -13.70 -13.90
C ALA A 302 -9.41 -12.98 -13.07
N LEU A 303 -10.01 -13.68 -12.09
CA LEU A 303 -10.99 -13.09 -11.18
C LEU A 303 -10.41 -11.93 -10.35
N ILE A 304 -9.17 -12.07 -9.88
CA ILE A 304 -8.46 -11.00 -9.15
C ILE A 304 -8.21 -9.79 -10.06
N GLY A 305 -7.80 -10.00 -11.31
CA GLY A 305 -7.62 -8.93 -12.29
C GLY A 305 -8.92 -8.14 -12.52
N ASP A 306 -10.04 -8.83 -12.70
CA ASP A 306 -11.36 -8.19 -12.86
C ASP A 306 -11.75 -7.38 -11.60
N MET A 307 -11.46 -7.90 -10.41
CA MET A 307 -11.71 -7.20 -9.16
C MET A 307 -10.82 -5.97 -8.97
N ILE A 308 -9.55 -6.03 -9.38
CA ILE A 308 -8.65 -4.88 -9.37
C ILE A 308 -9.21 -3.77 -10.27
N LYS A 309 -9.69 -4.11 -11.48
CA LYS A 309 -10.35 -3.16 -12.38
C LYS A 309 -11.64 -2.59 -11.82
N ALA A 310 -12.43 -3.40 -11.13
CA ALA A 310 -13.65 -2.91 -10.47
C ALA A 310 -13.31 -1.93 -9.34
N LEU A 311 -12.32 -2.27 -8.51
CA LEU A 311 -11.85 -1.43 -7.41
C LEU A 311 -11.23 -0.12 -7.91
N SER A 312 -10.55 -0.14 -9.06
CA SER A 312 -9.88 1.04 -9.63
C SER A 312 -10.84 2.17 -10.05
N LEU A 313 -12.15 1.90 -10.06
CA LEU A 313 -13.20 2.90 -10.27
C LEU A 313 -13.41 3.80 -9.03
N ASP A 314 -13.10 3.30 -7.84
CA ASP A 314 -13.35 3.99 -6.56
C ASP A 314 -12.05 4.55 -5.92
N VAL A 315 -10.94 3.84 -6.11
CA VAL A 315 -9.60 4.15 -5.57
C VAL A 315 -8.55 3.92 -6.64
N GLN A 316 -7.35 4.48 -6.49
CA GLN A 316 -6.26 4.12 -7.39
C GLN A 316 -5.65 2.77 -6.97
N VAL A 317 -5.39 1.89 -7.94
CA VAL A 317 -4.75 0.59 -7.70
C VAL A 317 -3.48 0.47 -8.54
N ILE A 318 -2.37 0.16 -7.87
CA ILE A 318 -1.07 -0.07 -8.50
C ILE A 318 -0.61 -1.48 -8.15
N ALA A 319 -0.54 -2.39 -9.13
CA ALA A 319 -0.18 -3.78 -8.91
C ALA A 319 1.17 -4.11 -9.55
N ALA A 320 2.16 -4.49 -8.74
CA ALA A 320 3.42 -5.06 -9.19
C ALA A 320 3.24 -6.58 -9.40
N THR A 321 3.57 -7.07 -10.59
CA THR A 321 3.35 -8.48 -10.95
C THR A 321 4.46 -9.04 -11.83
N GLN A 322 4.61 -10.37 -11.80
CA GLN A 322 5.43 -11.12 -12.75
C GLN A 322 4.58 -12.08 -13.60
N SER A 323 3.27 -12.13 -13.36
CA SER A 323 2.35 -13.08 -13.97
C SER A 323 1.84 -12.61 -15.32
N PRO A 324 2.17 -13.32 -16.41
CA PRO A 324 1.58 -13.04 -17.71
C PRO A 324 0.05 -13.13 -17.67
N LEU A 325 -0.50 -14.07 -16.90
CA LEU A 325 -1.94 -14.25 -16.76
C LEU A 325 -2.63 -13.05 -16.11
N LEU A 326 -1.97 -12.37 -15.17
CA LEU A 326 -2.53 -11.16 -14.58
C LEU A 326 -2.43 -10.01 -15.58
N VAL A 327 -1.28 -9.86 -16.24
CA VAL A 327 -1.05 -8.84 -17.26
C VAL A 327 -2.05 -8.94 -18.41
N ASP A 328 -2.38 -10.16 -18.87
CA ASP A 328 -3.33 -10.42 -19.96
C ASP A 328 -4.76 -9.89 -19.67
N VAL A 329 -5.09 -9.60 -18.40
CA VAL A 329 -6.38 -9.01 -18.03
C VAL A 329 -6.42 -7.51 -18.36
N PHE A 330 -5.28 -6.82 -18.41
CA PHE A 330 -5.18 -5.36 -18.51
C PHE A 330 -4.90 -4.86 -19.93
N GLY A 331 -5.37 -3.66 -20.23
CA GLY A 331 -5.07 -2.95 -21.48
C GLY A 331 -3.64 -2.41 -21.50
N LEU A 332 -3.12 -2.11 -22.70
CA LEU A 332 -1.75 -1.60 -22.87
C LEU A 332 -1.53 -0.26 -22.14
N GLU A 333 -2.57 0.57 -22.05
CA GLU A 333 -2.59 1.84 -21.34
C GLU A 333 -2.50 1.70 -19.81
N GLU A 334 -2.79 0.51 -19.27
CA GLU A 334 -2.69 0.20 -17.85
C GLU A 334 -1.32 -0.41 -17.50
N ILE A 335 -0.53 -0.83 -18.49
CA ILE A 335 0.76 -1.50 -18.29
C ILE A 335 1.87 -0.47 -18.17
N VAL A 336 2.66 -0.58 -17.10
CA VAL A 336 3.80 0.28 -16.81
C VAL A 336 5.05 -0.59 -16.72
N VAL A 337 6.04 -0.31 -17.57
CA VAL A 337 7.31 -1.05 -17.57
C VAL A 337 8.30 -0.35 -16.65
N LEU A 338 8.84 -1.11 -15.70
CA LEU A 338 9.89 -0.65 -14.80
C LEU A 338 11.24 -1.13 -15.34
N GLU A 339 12.00 -0.17 -15.87
CA GLU A 339 13.41 -0.30 -16.26
C GLU A 339 14.24 0.38 -15.17
N ALA A 340 15.17 -0.34 -14.54
CA ALA A 340 15.99 0.17 -13.44
C ALA A 340 17.48 0.08 -13.76
#